data_AF-A0A7C5DXV8-F1
#
_entry.id   AF-A0A7C5DXV8-F1
#
_cell.length_a   1.000
_cell.length_b   1.000
_cell.length_c   1.000
_cell.angle_alpha   90.00
_cell.angle_beta   90.00
_cell.angle_gamma   90.00
#
_symmetry.space_group_name_H-M   'P 1'
#
loop_
_entity.id
_entity.type
_entity.pdbx_description
1 polymer ?
#
loop_
_entity_poly.entity_id
_entity_poly.type
_entity_poly.pdbx_seq_one_letter_code
_entity_poly.pdbx_strand_id
1 'polypeptide(L)' 'AVGNIIGSNIFNLLLVLGISSSISPIQTDRDITQDIIFALISIVLLLLFSGLKRKKLGRTGGIILLAFYFIYIYLSLKAG' A
#
# COMPACT_ATOMS: atom_id res chain seq x y z
N ALA A 1 10.41 13.00 -5.45
CA ALA A 1 9.13 12.78 -4.74
C ALA A 1 8.80 11.29 -4.60
N VAL A 2 8.61 10.53 -5.69
CA VAL A 2 8.23 9.10 -5.64
C VAL A 2 9.16 8.24 -4.76
N GLY A 3 10.48 8.49 -4.82
CA GLY A 3 11.44 7.79 -3.96
C GLY A 3 11.23 8.00 -2.45
N ASN A 4 10.71 9.17 -2.04
CA ASN A 4 10.36 9.42 -0.64
C ASN A 4 9.15 8.58 -0.22
N ILE A 5 8.13 8.50 -1.09
CA ILE A 5 6.90 7.72 -0.84
C ILE A 5 7.22 6.23 -0.73
N ILE A 6 8.03 5.71 -1.66
CA ILE A 6 8.46 4.30 -1.63
C ILE A 6 9.33 4.06 -0.38
N GLY A 7 10.27 4.97 -0.10
CA GLY A 7 11.17 4.87 1.04
C GLY A 7 10.43 4.86 2.39
N SER A 8 9.46 5.75 2.59
CA SER A 8 8.67 5.80 3.82
C SER A 8 7.82 4.54 4.03
N ASN A 9 7.27 3.97 2.95
CA ASN A 9 6.48 2.73 3.04
C ASN A 9 7.36 1.52 3.37
N ILE A 10 8.53 1.40 2.74
CA ILE A 10 9.50 0.33 3.05
C ILE A 10 9.98 0.46 4.50
N PHE A 11 10.31 1.68 4.93
CA PHE A 11 10.74 1.95 6.30
C PHE A 11 9.67 1.57 7.32
N ASN A 12 8.40 1.95 7.09
CA ASN A 12 7.31 1.61 8.00
C ASN A 12 7.04 0.10 8.07
N LEU A 13 7.10 -0.62 6.94
CA LEU A 13 6.90 -2.08 6.92
C LEU A 13 8.05 -2.84 7.60
N LEU A 14 9.30 -2.45 7.34
CA LEU A 14 10.45 -3.19 7.88
C LEU A 14 10.79 -2.78 9.30
N LEU A 15 10.82 -1.48 9.58
CA LEU A 15 11.22 -0.98 10.90
C LEU A 15 10.04 -0.99 11.86
N VAL A 16 8.96 -0.25 11.56
CA VAL A 16 7.86 -0.09 12.52
C VAL A 16 7.10 -1.41 12.67
N LEU A 17 6.54 -1.93 11.58
CA LEU A 17 5.75 -3.16 11.62
C LEU A 17 6.61 -4.38 12.01
N GLY A 18 7.83 -4.50 11.45
CA GLY A 18 8.74 -5.60 11.78
C GLY A 18 9.19 -5.63 13.25
N ILE A 19 9.51 -4.48 13.84
CA ILE A 19 9.83 -4.42 15.28
C ILE A 19 8.57 -4.68 16.11
N SER A 20 7.43 -4.05 15.77
CA SER A 20 6.17 -4.27 16.50
C SER A 20 5.74 -5.73 16.49
N SER A 21 5.86 -6.44 15.36
CA SER A 21 5.51 -7.86 15.26
C SER A 21 6.48 -8.79 16.01
N SER A 22 7.73 -8.36 16.18
CA SER A 22 8.73 -9.10 16.96
C SER A 22 8.46 -9.01 18.47
N ILE A 23 8.00 -7.85 18.93
CA ILE A 23 7.67 -7.61 20.35
C ILE A 23 6.30 -8.19 20.70
N SER A 24 5.28 -7.93 19.87
CA SER A 24 3.91 -8.40 20.06
C SER A 24 3.44 -9.07 18.78
N PRO A 25 3.32 -10.41 18.76
CA PRO A 25 2.86 -11.13 17.58
C PRO A 25 1.50 -10.62 17.12
N ILE A 26 1.44 -10.16 15.87
CA ILE A 26 0.21 -9.66 15.26
C ILE A 26 -0.60 -10.87 14.83
N GLN A 27 -1.76 -11.08 15.46
CA GLN A 27 -2.71 -12.11 15.04
C GLN A 27 -3.34 -11.67 13.71
N THR A 28 -3.35 -12.57 12.74
CA THR A 28 -3.88 -12.28 11.40
C THR A 28 -5.31 -12.79 11.31
N ASP A 29 -6.25 -11.86 11.29
CA ASP A 29 -7.65 -12.14 10.99
C ASP A 29 -7.96 -11.89 9.50
N ARG A 30 -9.19 -12.22 9.10
CA ARG A 30 -9.64 -12.07 7.71
C ARG A 30 -9.55 -10.62 7.22
N ASP A 31 -9.86 -9.65 8.08
CA ASP A 31 -9.85 -8.23 7.72
C ASP A 31 -8.42 -7.74 7.49
N ILE A 32 -7.50 -8.07 8.40
CA ILE A 32 -6.06 -7.77 8.25
C ILE A 32 -5.50 -8.41 6.97
N THR A 33 -5.91 -9.64 6.67
CA THR A 33 -5.50 -10.33 5.43
C THR A 33 -5.98 -9.60 4.19
N GLN A 34 -7.23 -9.10 4.18
CA GLN A 34 -7.76 -8.30 3.08
C GLN A 34 -6.98 -6.99 2.92
N ASP A 35 -6.70 -6.28 4.01
CA ASP A 35 -5.93 -5.04 3.99
C ASP A 35 -4.54 -5.24 3.38
N ILE A 36 -3.86 -6.33 3.74
CA ILE A 36 -2.54 -6.69 3.17
C ILE A 36 -2.66 -6.96 1.66
N ILE A 37 -3.71 -7.64 1.20
CA ILE A 37 -3.93 -7.90 -0.23
C ILE A 37 -4.14 -6.58 -0.99
N PHE A 38 -4.98 -5.67 -0.47
CA PHE A 38 -5.19 -4.35 -1.08
C PHE A 38 -3.90 -3.52 -1.11
N ALA A 39 -3.08 -3.57 -0.06
CA ALA A 39 -1.79 -2.91 -0.01
C ALA A 39 -0.82 -3.47 -1.08
N LEU A 40 -0.75 -4.81 -1.24
CA LEU A 40 0.05 -5.47 -2.28
C LEU A 40 -0.37 -5.05 -3.69
N ILE A 41 -1.68 -5.06 -3.97
CA ILE A 41 -2.21 -4.62 -5.26
C ILE A 41 -1.83 -3.16 -5.53
N SER A 42 -1.94 -2.28 -4.53
CA SER A 42 -1.56 -0.87 -4.64
C SER A 42 -0.09 -0.69 -5.01
N ILE A 43 0.80 -1.50 -4.43
CA ILE A 43 2.25 -1.48 -4.74
C ILE A 43 2.48 -1.92 -6.19
N VAL A 44 1.82 -2.98 -6.65
CA VAL A 44 1.94 -3.46 -8.03
C VAL A 44 1.47 -2.39 -9.02
N LEU A 45 0.31 -1.76 -8.76
CA LEU A 45 -0.19 -0.65 -9.59
C LEU A 45 0.80 0.52 -9.60
N LEU A 46 1.35 0.90 -8.44
CA LEU A 46 2.32 1.97 -8.33
C LEU A 46 3.57 1.68 -9.17
N LEU A 47 4.09 0.45 -9.13
CA LEU A 47 5.24 0.03 -9.93
C LEU A 47 4.94 0.04 -11.43
N LEU A 48 3.75 -0.43 -11.82
CA LEU A 48 3.29 -0.45 -13.21
C LEU A 48 3.18 0.98 -13.78
N PHE A 49 2.55 1.90 -13.04
CA PHE A 49 2.29 3.26 -13.51
C PHE A 49 3.46 4.23 -13.30
N SER A 50 4.34 3.98 -12.34
CA SER A 50 5.58 4.76 -12.17
C SER A 50 6.59 4.48 -13.29
N GLY A 51 6.44 3.35 -13.98
CA GLY A 51 7.28 2.87 -15.08
C GLY A 51 8.72 2.58 -14.64
N LEU A 52 9.19 1.34 -14.85
CA LEU A 52 10.57 0.95 -14.53
C LEU A 52 11.64 1.87 -15.18
N LYS A 53 11.31 2.53 -16.30
CA LYS A 53 12.25 3.36 -17.08
C LYS A 53 12.11 4.87 -16.90
N ARG A 54 10.96 5.43 -16.50
CA ARG A 54 10.74 6.89 -16.47
C ARG A 54 10.61 7.50 -15.06
N LYS A 55 10.59 6.68 -13.99
CA LYS A 55 10.57 7.11 -12.56
C LYS A 55 9.60 8.28 -12.26
N LYS A 56 8.54 8.43 -13.05
CA LYS A 56 7.59 9.54 -12.95
C LYS A 56 6.19 8.97 -13.09
N LEU A 57 5.40 9.14 -12.04
CA LEU A 57 3.99 8.83 -12.04
C LEU A 57 3.26 9.89 -12.88
N GLY A 58 2.61 9.45 -13.96
CA GLY A 58 1.75 10.32 -14.76
C GLY A 58 0.43 10.65 -14.06
N ARG A 59 -0.27 11.69 -14.52
CA ARG A 59 -1.58 12.09 -13.98
C ARG A 59 -2.60 10.94 -14.03
N THR A 60 -2.62 10.18 -15.13
CA THR A 60 -3.52 9.04 -15.30
C THR A 60 -3.27 7.94 -14.27
N GLY A 61 -2.02 7.53 -14.08
CA GLY A 61 -1.64 6.54 -13.06
C GLY A 61 -1.95 7.01 -11.64
N GLY A 62 -1.74 8.29 -11.35
CA GLY A 62 -2.12 8.90 -10.08
C GLY A 62 -3.63 8.84 -9.82
N ILE A 63 -4.47 9.20 -10.80
CA ILE A 63 -5.93 9.13 -10.70
C ILE A 63 -6.40 7.70 -10.46
N ILE A 64 -5.82 6.72 -11.15
CA ILE A 64 -6.17 5.30 -10.98
C ILE A 64 -5.85 4.82 -9.56
N LEU A 65 -4.66 5.15 -9.04
CA LEU A 65 -4.28 4.81 -7.66
C LEU A 65 -5.20 5.48 -6.64
N LEU A 66 -5.62 6.72 -6.89
CA LEU A 66 -6.50 7.47 -6.01
C LEU A 66 -7.93 6.89 -6.01
N ALA A 67 -8.45 6.50 -7.19
CA ALA A 67 -9.71 5.79 -7.31
C ALA A 67 -9.68 4.43 -6.60
N PHE A 68 -8.57 3.68 -6.75
CA PHE A 68 -8.38 2.41 -6.04
C PHE A 68 -8.39 2.61 -4.51
N TYR A 69 -7.75 3.66 -4.02
CA TYR A 69 -7.75 4.00 -2.59
C TYR A 69 -9.15 4.32 -2.06
N PHE A 70 -9.98 5.06 -2.81
CA PHE A 70 -11.37 5.31 -2.41
C PHE A 70 -12.22 4.03 -2.41
N ILE A 71 -12.03 3.14 -3.38
CA ILE A 71 -12.70 1.83 -3.41
C ILE A 71 -12.31 1.03 -2.16
N TYR A 72 -11.02 1.00 -1.81
CA TYR A 72 -10.54 0.34 -0.60
C TYR A 72 -11.20 0.90 0.67
N ILE A 73 -11.21 2.23 0.85
CA ILE A 73 -11.88 2.86 2.01
C ILE A 73 -13.35 2.47 2.07
N TYR A 74 -14.06 2.53 0.94
CA TYR A 74 -15.49 2.20 0.91
C TYR A 74 -15.74 0.74 1.28
N LEU A 75 -14.92 -0.19 0.77
CA LEU A 75 -15.03 -1.61 1.11
C LEU A 75 -14.68 -1.87 2.59
N SER A 76 -13.62 -1.25 3.10
CA SER A 76 -13.19 -1.36 4.50
C SER A 76 -14.26 -0.83 5.47
N LEU A 77 -14.88 0.32 5.16
CA LEU A 77 -15.98 0.88 5.95
C LEU A 77 -17.26 0.03 5.94
N LYS A 78 -17.48 -0.76 4.88
CA LYS A 78 -18.63 -1.67 4.80
C LYS A 78 -18.35 -3.02 5.49
N ALA A 79 -17.09 -3.41 5.57
CA ALA A 79 -16.65 -4.68 6.14
C ALA A 79 -16.59 -4.63 7.68
N GLY A 80 -16.34 -3.46 8.27
CA GLY A 80 -16.49 -3.20 9.72
C GLY A 80 -17.92 -2.95 10.15
#